data_AF-A0A836LY72-F1
#
_entry.id   AF-A0A836LY72-F1
#
_cell.length_a   1.000
_cell.length_b   1.000
_cell.length_c   1.000
_cell.angle_alpha   90.00
_cell.angle_beta   90.00
_cell.angle_gamma   90.00
#
_symmetry.space_group_name_H-M   'P 1'
#
loop_
_entity.id
_entity.type
_entity.pdbx_description
1 polymer ?
#
loop_
_entity_poly.entity_id
_entity_poly.type
_entity_poly.pdbx_seq_one_letter_code
_entity_poly.pdbx_strand_id
1 'polypeptide(L)'
;MQKKLTIPDNLPNHLTDIFYRINISLPKGDLKETVKLDEAINQLNASEVYAVQDYPLHNLSEYAGWAINSEITQTASIESPLFIANWYYWGQQLYRSINPYKLDLKTPSLLEIPAYTKLPEPLDSVIPEQDERLDLSDTDAKKITGPISAMYGVIPKGSIFKQGDVILKKDERLTPEKLIILRRAGIKELTIYKKPKILIVSMYSFDKEEMSEESLYVKDVLITWGYEQVEIKSLKPERYDAAFNSLKKDNNSALDESLTTSRDDYIKFFEEQTMNFDVILCCTYQNSRSALFQLEKLPIFDQSSMSAALNTRCMPGNEIKGL
;
A
#
# COMPACT_ATOMS: atom_id res chain seq x y z
N MET A 1 -17.49 2.22 12.94
CA MET A 1 -17.17 1.72 14.29
C MET A 1 -15.65 1.77 14.45
N GLN A 2 -15.10 2.81 15.09
CA GLN A 2 -13.64 2.87 15.34
C GLN A 2 -13.29 1.69 16.26
N LYS A 3 -12.43 0.78 15.81
CA LYS A 3 -11.87 -0.25 16.68
C LYS A 3 -11.23 0.46 17.87
N LYS A 4 -11.75 0.22 19.07
CA LYS A 4 -11.21 0.76 20.31
C LYS A 4 -9.76 0.25 20.40
N LEU A 5 -8.79 1.16 20.49
CA LEU A 5 -7.38 0.77 20.58
C LEU A 5 -7.21 -0.11 21.81
N THR A 6 -6.79 -1.36 21.61
CA THR A 6 -6.53 -2.32 22.70
C THR A 6 -5.29 -1.86 23.44
N ILE A 7 -5.44 -1.60 24.75
CA ILE A 7 -4.29 -1.31 25.62
C ILE A 7 -3.44 -2.59 25.66
N PRO A 8 -2.11 -2.50 25.46
CA PRO A 8 -1.23 -3.64 25.65
C PRO A 8 -1.34 -4.19 27.08
N ASP A 9 -1.45 -5.51 27.24
CA ASP A 9 -1.63 -6.16 28.54
C ASP A 9 -0.50 -5.83 29.54
N ASN A 10 0.69 -5.48 29.03
CA ASN A 10 1.86 -5.15 29.81
C ASN A 10 2.08 -3.64 30.01
N LEU A 11 1.13 -2.78 29.61
CA LEU A 11 1.26 -1.33 29.81
C LEU A 11 1.00 -1.01 31.30
N PRO A 12 1.97 -0.42 32.04
CA PRO A 12 1.74 0.02 33.40
C PRO A 12 0.50 0.92 33.51
N ASN A 13 -0.35 0.68 34.51
CA ASN A 13 -1.63 1.38 34.67
C ASN A 13 -1.49 2.92 34.68
N HIS A 14 -0.38 3.45 35.21
CA HIS A 14 -0.15 4.89 35.26
C HIS A 14 0.15 5.51 33.87
N LEU A 15 0.46 4.69 32.86
CA LEU A 15 0.67 5.13 31.48
C LEU A 15 -0.59 5.03 30.61
N THR A 16 -1.65 4.40 31.10
CA THR A 16 -2.88 4.18 30.33
C THR A 16 -3.53 5.50 29.88
N ASP A 17 -3.60 6.49 30.76
CA ASP A 17 -4.19 7.81 30.44
C ASP A 17 -3.39 8.53 29.34
N ILE A 18 -2.06 8.42 29.38
CA ILE A 18 -1.15 9.01 28.39
C ILE A 18 -1.34 8.30 27.05
N PHE A 19 -1.38 6.97 27.06
CA PHE A 19 -1.58 6.16 25.88
C PHE A 19 -2.87 6.57 25.15
N TYR A 20 -3.97 6.79 25.88
CA TYR A 20 -5.20 7.30 25.29
C TYR A 20 -5.07 8.73 24.75
N ARG A 21 -4.42 9.64 25.50
CA ARG A 21 -4.20 11.02 25.04
C ARG A 21 -3.38 11.06 23.74
N ILE A 22 -2.24 10.37 23.71
CA ILE A 22 -1.39 10.27 22.51
C ILE A 22 -2.20 9.68 21.36
N ASN A 23 -2.89 8.57 21.58
CA ASN A 23 -3.71 7.95 20.55
C ASN A 23 -4.75 8.92 19.97
N ILE A 24 -5.36 9.78 20.80
CA ILE A 24 -6.34 10.77 20.32
C ILE A 24 -5.71 11.78 19.36
N SER A 25 -4.48 12.21 19.67
CA SER A 25 -3.72 13.22 18.95
C SER A 25 -3.00 12.71 17.69
N LEU A 26 -2.90 11.39 17.49
CA LEU A 26 -2.29 10.83 16.28
C LEU A 26 -3.16 11.05 15.03
N PRO A 27 -2.55 11.15 13.84
CA PRO A 27 -3.27 11.37 12.58
C PRO A 27 -4.19 10.20 12.14
N LYS A 28 -4.20 9.04 12.82
CA LYS A 28 -5.16 7.93 12.65
C LYS A 28 -5.51 7.50 11.21
N GLY A 29 -4.56 7.62 10.27
CA GLY A 29 -4.77 7.28 8.86
C GLY A 29 -5.44 8.38 8.03
N ASP A 30 -5.52 9.61 8.54
CA ASP A 30 -5.90 10.79 7.76
C ASP A 30 -4.82 11.18 6.74
N LEU A 31 -3.56 10.85 7.04
CA LEU A 31 -2.44 11.01 6.11
C LEU A 31 -2.52 9.93 5.03
N LYS A 32 -2.83 10.38 3.82
CA LYS A 32 -2.97 9.53 2.64
C LYS A 32 -2.26 10.16 1.47
N GLU A 33 -1.83 9.32 0.55
CA GLU A 33 -1.28 9.75 -0.72
C GLU A 33 -1.66 8.77 -1.82
N THR A 34 -1.76 9.28 -3.04
CA THR A 34 -1.98 8.43 -4.22
C THR A 34 -0.63 8.15 -4.85
N VAL A 35 -0.33 6.86 -5.00
CA VAL A 35 0.91 6.37 -5.60
C VAL A 35 0.60 5.51 -6.82
N LYS A 36 1.58 5.38 -7.72
CA LYS A 36 1.49 4.38 -8.80
C LYS A 36 1.51 2.98 -8.20
N LEU A 37 0.82 2.04 -8.83
CA LEU A 37 0.72 0.66 -8.34
C LEU A 37 2.09 0.00 -8.17
N ASP A 38 3.06 0.32 -9.02
CA ASP A 38 4.42 -0.23 -8.96
C ASP A 38 5.24 0.29 -7.76
N GLU A 39 4.85 1.41 -7.18
CA GLU A 39 5.49 2.01 -5.99
C GLU A 39 4.78 1.58 -4.69
N ALA A 40 3.68 0.83 -4.78
CA ALA A 40 2.78 0.57 -3.67
C ALA A 40 3.12 -0.71 -2.87
N ILE A 41 4.18 -1.45 -3.23
CA ILE A 41 4.56 -2.69 -2.54
C ILE A 41 4.84 -2.43 -1.05
N ASN A 42 4.39 -3.34 -0.18
CA ASN A 42 4.51 -3.26 1.29
C ASN A 42 3.80 -2.08 1.95
N GLN A 43 3.07 -1.26 1.19
CA GLN A 43 2.25 -0.17 1.74
C GLN A 43 0.90 -0.69 2.25
N LEU A 44 0.23 0.12 3.06
CA LEU A 44 -1.09 -0.18 3.60
C LEU A 44 -2.16 0.60 2.84
N ASN A 45 -3.18 -0.08 2.33
CA ASN A 45 -4.23 0.51 1.52
C ASN A 45 -5.23 1.32 2.36
N ALA A 46 -5.61 2.52 1.91
CA ALA A 46 -6.42 3.45 2.70
C ALA A 46 -7.93 3.39 2.41
N SER A 47 -8.34 2.72 1.33
CA SER A 47 -9.74 2.62 0.88
C SER A 47 -9.98 1.35 0.09
N GLU A 48 -11.20 0.81 0.10
CA GLU A 48 -11.53 -0.34 -0.75
C GLU A 48 -11.27 -0.04 -2.24
N VAL A 49 -10.72 -1.03 -2.94
CA VAL A 49 -10.39 -0.94 -4.36
C VAL A 49 -11.25 -1.92 -5.13
N TYR A 50 -11.89 -1.41 -6.16
CA TYR A 50 -12.86 -2.14 -6.97
C TYR A 50 -12.26 -2.43 -8.35
N ALA A 51 -12.52 -3.61 -8.90
CA ALA A 51 -12.05 -3.96 -10.23
C ALA A 51 -12.62 -3.03 -11.30
N VAL A 52 -11.76 -2.53 -12.19
CA VAL A 52 -12.16 -1.64 -13.30
C VAL A 52 -12.54 -2.45 -14.55
N GLN A 53 -12.15 -3.73 -14.60
CA GLN A 53 -12.42 -4.64 -15.70
C GLN A 53 -12.58 -6.08 -15.19
N ASP A 54 -13.22 -6.92 -16.00
CA ASP A 54 -13.30 -8.35 -15.77
C ASP A 54 -11.93 -9.03 -15.91
N TYR A 55 -11.73 -10.12 -15.17
CA TYR A 55 -10.61 -11.02 -15.38
C TYR A 55 -11.05 -12.50 -15.40
N PRO A 56 -10.69 -13.26 -16.45
CA PRO A 56 -10.06 -12.81 -17.70
C PRO A 56 -10.89 -11.79 -18.49
N LEU A 57 -10.26 -10.96 -19.34
CA LEU A 57 -10.96 -9.94 -20.15
C LEU A 57 -11.77 -10.54 -21.31
N HIS A 58 -11.41 -11.74 -21.73
CA HIS A 58 -12.02 -12.46 -22.84
C HIS A 58 -12.13 -13.94 -22.47
N ASN A 59 -12.94 -14.68 -23.22
CA ASN A 59 -12.94 -16.13 -23.17
C ASN A 59 -11.56 -16.65 -23.58
N LEU A 60 -10.98 -17.52 -22.74
CA LEU A 60 -9.67 -18.14 -22.99
C LEU A 60 -9.84 -19.63 -23.18
N SER A 61 -8.95 -20.26 -23.96
CA SER A 61 -8.82 -21.71 -23.97
C SER A 61 -8.36 -22.21 -22.60
N GLU A 62 -9.00 -23.26 -22.10
CA GLU A 62 -8.59 -23.89 -20.84
C GLU A 62 -7.32 -24.74 -21.01
N TYR A 63 -7.18 -25.36 -22.19
CA TYR A 63 -6.06 -26.21 -22.58
C TYR A 63 -5.70 -25.98 -24.05
N ALA A 64 -4.58 -26.57 -24.50
CA ALA A 64 -4.25 -26.63 -25.90
C ALA A 64 -5.19 -27.62 -26.62
N GLY A 65 -5.64 -27.27 -27.82
CA GLY A 65 -6.59 -28.08 -28.58
C GLY A 65 -7.10 -27.35 -29.80
N TRP A 66 -8.28 -27.73 -30.28
CA TRP A 66 -8.88 -27.22 -31.50
C TRP A 66 -10.13 -26.39 -31.21
N ALA A 67 -10.01 -25.08 -31.45
CA ALA A 67 -11.12 -24.15 -31.33
C ALA A 67 -12.11 -24.29 -32.50
N ILE A 68 -13.40 -24.25 -32.20
CA ILE A 68 -14.50 -24.40 -33.13
C ILE A 68 -15.69 -23.53 -32.70
N ASN A 69 -16.61 -23.22 -33.63
CA ASN A 69 -17.95 -22.78 -33.30
C ASN A 69 -18.81 -24.02 -32.95
N SER A 70 -19.27 -24.13 -31.71
CA SER A 70 -20.06 -25.28 -31.25
C SER A 70 -21.35 -25.49 -32.05
N GLU A 71 -21.98 -24.44 -32.57
CA GLU A 71 -23.27 -24.50 -33.27
C GLU A 71 -23.22 -25.41 -34.50
N ILE A 72 -22.10 -25.44 -35.23
CA ILE A 72 -21.98 -26.28 -36.43
C ILE A 72 -21.93 -27.78 -36.11
N THR A 73 -21.62 -28.14 -34.86
CA THR A 73 -21.43 -29.54 -34.44
C THR A 73 -22.72 -30.21 -33.93
N GLN A 74 -23.81 -29.46 -33.74
CA GLN A 74 -25.00 -29.95 -33.02
C GLN A 74 -25.71 -31.14 -33.69
N THR A 75 -25.49 -31.34 -34.99
CA THR A 75 -26.07 -32.47 -35.76
C THR A 75 -25.07 -33.60 -36.02
N ALA A 76 -23.82 -33.45 -35.59
CA ALA A 76 -22.77 -34.44 -35.82
C ALA A 76 -23.00 -35.70 -34.96
N SER A 77 -22.79 -36.87 -35.57
CA SER A 77 -22.89 -38.18 -34.93
C SER A 77 -21.91 -39.17 -35.58
N ILE A 78 -21.79 -40.38 -35.02
CA ILE A 78 -20.95 -41.43 -35.61
C ILE A 78 -21.51 -41.85 -36.97
N GLU A 79 -22.84 -41.95 -37.08
CA GLU A 79 -23.56 -42.33 -38.30
C GLU A 79 -23.59 -41.21 -39.34
N SER A 80 -23.61 -39.96 -38.89
CA SER A 80 -23.60 -38.75 -39.74
C SER A 80 -22.53 -37.76 -39.25
N PRO A 81 -21.24 -38.02 -39.55
CA PRO A 81 -20.14 -37.17 -39.10
C PRO A 81 -20.07 -35.85 -39.86
N LEU A 82 -19.63 -34.80 -39.18
CA LEU A 82 -19.33 -33.51 -39.77
C LEU A 82 -17.89 -33.49 -40.29
N PHE A 83 -17.69 -33.10 -41.56
CA PHE A 83 -16.38 -32.94 -42.17
C PHE A 83 -16.00 -31.45 -42.28
N ILE A 84 -14.79 -31.11 -41.85
CA ILE A 84 -14.24 -29.75 -41.85
C ILE A 84 -13.00 -29.72 -42.74
N ALA A 85 -13.10 -29.04 -43.88
CA ALA A 85 -12.02 -28.92 -44.85
C ALA A 85 -11.07 -27.74 -44.58
N ASN A 86 -11.48 -26.77 -43.75
CA ASN A 86 -10.67 -25.61 -43.42
C ASN A 86 -10.09 -25.76 -42.00
N TRP A 87 -8.78 -25.80 -41.86
CA TRP A 87 -8.15 -25.74 -40.55
C TRP A 87 -6.87 -24.93 -40.56
N TYR A 88 -6.56 -24.36 -39.41
CA TYR A 88 -5.41 -23.51 -39.19
C TYR A 88 -4.68 -23.94 -37.93
N TYR A 89 -3.36 -23.77 -37.94
CA TYR A 89 -2.52 -23.92 -36.75
C TYR A 89 -2.07 -22.55 -36.26
N TRP A 90 -2.30 -22.23 -34.99
CA TRP A 90 -1.98 -20.93 -34.42
C TRP A 90 -0.51 -20.57 -34.63
N GLY A 91 0.39 -21.48 -34.26
CA GLY A 91 1.82 -21.30 -34.40
C GLY A 91 2.23 -21.05 -35.85
N GLN A 92 1.69 -21.82 -36.81
CA GLN A 92 2.02 -21.65 -38.23
C GLN A 92 1.57 -20.29 -38.77
N GLN A 93 0.41 -19.78 -38.35
CA GLN A 93 -0.03 -18.45 -38.76
C GLN A 93 0.94 -17.39 -38.25
N LEU A 94 1.37 -17.49 -36.98
CA LEU A 94 2.35 -16.57 -36.41
C LEU A 94 3.71 -16.63 -37.13
N TYR A 95 4.22 -17.83 -37.46
CA TYR A 95 5.47 -17.98 -38.22
C TYR A 95 5.38 -17.36 -39.63
N ARG A 96 4.17 -17.19 -40.15
CA ARG A 96 3.90 -16.51 -41.43
C ARG A 96 3.58 -15.02 -41.26
N SER A 97 3.71 -14.47 -40.06
CA SER A 97 3.30 -13.09 -39.72
C SER A 97 1.82 -12.80 -40.02
N ILE A 98 0.96 -13.82 -39.94
CA ILE A 98 -0.50 -13.69 -40.09
C ILE A 98 -1.12 -13.57 -38.70
N ASN A 99 -1.99 -12.59 -38.51
CA ASN A 99 -2.73 -12.42 -37.26
C ASN A 99 -3.88 -13.44 -37.18
N PRO A 100 -3.86 -14.41 -36.22
CA PRO A 100 -4.90 -15.44 -36.11
C PRO A 100 -6.30 -14.85 -35.83
N TYR A 101 -6.38 -13.69 -35.18
CA TYR A 101 -7.64 -13.00 -34.91
C TYR A 101 -8.26 -12.30 -36.13
N LYS A 102 -7.60 -12.34 -37.30
CA LYS A 102 -8.09 -11.81 -38.57
C LYS A 102 -8.36 -12.89 -39.61
N LEU A 103 -8.24 -14.17 -39.24
CA LEU A 103 -8.60 -15.28 -40.12
C LEU A 103 -10.10 -15.25 -40.42
N ASP A 104 -10.50 -15.62 -41.63
CA ASP A 104 -11.91 -15.79 -41.97
C ASP A 104 -12.42 -17.14 -41.46
N LEU A 105 -12.84 -17.15 -40.19
CA LEU A 105 -13.34 -18.33 -39.48
C LEU A 105 -14.86 -18.46 -39.54
N LYS A 106 -15.53 -17.76 -40.47
CA LYS A 106 -17.00 -17.82 -40.64
C LYS A 106 -17.46 -19.09 -41.34
N THR A 107 -16.64 -19.65 -42.21
CA THR A 107 -16.89 -20.98 -42.78
C THR A 107 -16.54 -22.05 -41.74
N PRO A 108 -17.16 -23.25 -41.77
CA PRO A 108 -16.80 -24.34 -40.87
C PRO A 108 -15.29 -24.55 -40.85
N SER A 109 -14.66 -24.20 -39.72
CA SER A 109 -13.21 -24.13 -39.58
C SER A 109 -12.77 -24.64 -38.21
N LEU A 110 -11.59 -25.23 -38.17
CA LEU A 110 -10.88 -25.57 -36.93
C LEU A 110 -9.63 -24.70 -36.78
N LEU A 111 -9.35 -24.23 -35.56
CA LEU A 111 -8.12 -23.53 -35.25
C LEU A 111 -7.42 -24.22 -34.08
N GLU A 112 -6.28 -24.86 -34.32
CA GLU A 112 -5.42 -25.31 -33.22
C GLU A 112 -4.96 -24.08 -32.45
N ILE A 113 -5.20 -24.07 -31.13
CA ILE A 113 -5.00 -22.93 -30.24
C ILE A 113 -4.22 -23.39 -28.98
N PRO A 114 -3.22 -22.63 -28.51
CA PRO A 114 -2.54 -22.93 -27.26
C PRO A 114 -3.46 -22.73 -26.04
N ALA A 115 -3.09 -23.31 -24.90
CA ALA A 115 -3.78 -23.05 -23.62
C ALA A 115 -3.72 -21.55 -23.21
N TYR A 116 -4.71 -21.12 -22.43
CA TYR A 116 -4.83 -19.77 -21.87
C TYR A 116 -4.77 -18.64 -22.92
N THR A 117 -5.18 -18.94 -24.15
CA THR A 117 -5.17 -18.00 -25.27
C THR A 117 -6.58 -17.51 -25.55
N LYS A 118 -6.74 -16.23 -25.84
CA LYS A 118 -8.03 -15.65 -26.21
C LYS A 118 -8.57 -16.34 -27.46
N LEU A 119 -9.84 -16.76 -27.42
CA LEU A 119 -10.51 -17.31 -28.60
C LEU A 119 -10.76 -16.19 -29.64
N PRO A 120 -10.47 -16.42 -30.93
CA PRO A 120 -10.95 -15.55 -32.00
C PRO A 120 -12.46 -15.63 -32.15
N GLU A 121 -13.11 -14.49 -32.39
CA GLU A 121 -14.49 -14.47 -32.88
C GLU A 121 -14.50 -15.09 -34.29
N PRO A 122 -15.34 -16.09 -34.63
CA PRO A 122 -16.60 -16.53 -34.01
C PRO A 122 -16.54 -17.86 -33.23
N LEU A 123 -15.37 -18.28 -32.73
CA LEU A 123 -15.19 -19.57 -32.07
C LEU A 123 -15.56 -19.47 -30.58
N ASP A 124 -16.20 -20.51 -30.04
CA ASP A 124 -16.77 -20.48 -28.68
C ASP A 124 -16.41 -21.69 -27.82
N SER A 125 -15.69 -22.68 -28.38
CA SER A 125 -15.39 -23.96 -27.74
C SER A 125 -14.03 -24.48 -28.19
N VAL A 126 -13.37 -25.27 -27.34
CA VAL A 126 -12.06 -25.90 -27.59
C VAL A 126 -12.13 -27.39 -27.31
N ILE A 127 -11.90 -28.19 -28.35
CA ILE A 127 -11.84 -29.64 -28.27
C ILE A 127 -10.39 -30.06 -27.97
N PRO A 128 -10.11 -30.79 -26.90
CA PRO A 128 -8.74 -31.24 -26.63
C PRO A 128 -8.33 -32.33 -27.62
N GLU A 129 -7.03 -32.48 -27.91
CA GLU A 129 -6.55 -33.44 -28.93
C GLU A 129 -6.92 -34.89 -28.62
N GLN A 130 -7.06 -35.24 -27.34
CA GLN A 130 -7.45 -36.58 -26.89
C GLN A 130 -8.97 -36.84 -26.95
N ASP A 131 -9.79 -35.87 -27.34
CA ASP A 131 -11.23 -36.06 -27.45
C ASP A 131 -11.58 -36.94 -28.64
N GLU A 132 -12.10 -38.14 -28.38
CA GLU A 132 -12.40 -39.16 -29.41
C GLU A 132 -13.46 -38.69 -30.43
N ARG A 133 -14.18 -37.61 -30.13
CA ARG A 133 -15.13 -37.03 -31.08
C ARG A 133 -14.44 -36.32 -32.24
N LEU A 134 -13.17 -35.95 -32.11
CA LEU A 134 -12.40 -35.25 -33.14
C LEU A 134 -11.34 -36.19 -33.72
N ASP A 135 -11.53 -36.59 -34.97
CA ASP A 135 -10.56 -37.38 -35.72
C ASP A 135 -9.78 -36.48 -36.69
N LEU A 136 -8.47 -36.45 -36.48
CA LEU A 136 -7.52 -35.61 -37.23
C LEU A 136 -6.67 -36.39 -38.23
N SER A 137 -6.90 -37.70 -38.38
CA SER A 137 -6.04 -38.62 -39.14
C SER A 137 -6.06 -38.37 -40.65
N ASP A 138 -7.18 -37.88 -41.18
CA ASP A 138 -7.37 -37.60 -42.60
C ASP A 138 -6.69 -36.27 -43.01
N THR A 139 -6.00 -36.28 -44.16
CA THR A 139 -5.23 -35.15 -44.69
C THR A 139 -6.08 -34.11 -45.42
N ASP A 140 -7.26 -34.48 -45.89
CA ASP A 140 -8.12 -33.65 -46.73
C ASP A 140 -9.26 -33.00 -45.93
N ALA A 141 -9.75 -33.67 -44.88
CA ALA A 141 -10.77 -33.12 -43.99
C ALA A 141 -10.64 -33.65 -42.56
N LYS A 142 -11.01 -32.83 -41.57
CA LYS A 142 -11.11 -33.23 -40.17
C LYS A 142 -12.53 -33.67 -39.86
N LYS A 143 -12.69 -34.73 -39.06
CA LYS A 143 -13.98 -35.37 -38.84
C LYS A 143 -14.42 -35.18 -37.39
N ILE A 144 -15.67 -34.73 -37.21
CA ILE A 144 -16.32 -34.62 -35.91
C ILE A 144 -17.49 -35.61 -35.84
N THR A 145 -17.49 -36.49 -34.85
CA THR A 145 -18.44 -37.60 -34.69
C THR A 145 -19.44 -37.41 -33.55
N GLY A 146 -19.48 -36.23 -32.94
CA GLY A 146 -20.44 -35.91 -31.90
C GLY A 146 -20.57 -34.41 -31.63
N PRO A 147 -21.65 -33.97 -30.98
CA PRO A 147 -21.85 -32.55 -30.67
C PRO A 147 -20.85 -32.07 -29.62
N ILE A 148 -20.41 -30.82 -29.79
CA ILE A 148 -19.60 -30.06 -28.83
C ILE A 148 -20.50 -29.01 -28.19
N SER A 149 -20.49 -28.92 -26.86
CA SER A 149 -21.26 -27.91 -26.16
C SER A 149 -20.59 -26.54 -26.26
N ALA A 150 -21.37 -25.48 -26.36
CA ALA A 150 -20.86 -24.12 -26.23
C ALA A 150 -20.05 -23.95 -24.94
N MET A 151 -18.94 -23.22 -25.00
CA MET A 151 -18.01 -23.01 -23.88
C MET A 151 -17.27 -24.27 -23.40
N TYR A 152 -17.35 -25.39 -24.13
CA TYR A 152 -16.54 -26.58 -23.81
C TYR A 152 -15.05 -26.24 -23.93
N GLY A 153 -14.26 -26.53 -22.89
CA GLY A 153 -12.82 -26.21 -22.88
C GLY A 153 -12.48 -24.72 -22.84
N VAL A 154 -13.41 -23.88 -22.37
CA VAL A 154 -13.24 -22.43 -22.32
C VAL A 154 -13.31 -21.91 -20.90
N ILE A 155 -12.31 -21.14 -20.50
CA ILE A 155 -12.32 -20.31 -19.29
C ILE A 155 -13.15 -19.06 -19.61
N PRO A 156 -14.32 -18.87 -18.97
CA PRO A 156 -15.18 -17.74 -19.30
C PRO A 156 -14.56 -16.40 -18.91
N LYS A 157 -14.87 -15.35 -19.68
CA LYS A 157 -14.62 -13.96 -19.30
C LYS A 157 -15.18 -13.67 -17.90
N GLY A 158 -14.40 -13.01 -17.06
CA GLY A 158 -14.83 -12.62 -15.70
C GLY A 158 -15.07 -13.78 -14.74
N SER A 159 -14.52 -14.97 -15.01
CA SER A 159 -14.65 -16.14 -14.15
C SER A 159 -13.84 -16.06 -12.85
N ILE A 160 -12.83 -15.19 -12.78
CA ILE A 160 -12.02 -14.98 -11.56
C ILE A 160 -12.58 -13.82 -10.73
N PHE A 161 -12.78 -12.67 -11.38
CA PHE A 161 -13.52 -11.55 -10.81
C PHE A 161 -14.13 -10.72 -11.93
N LYS A 162 -15.19 -10.00 -11.60
CA LYS A 162 -15.91 -9.10 -12.50
C LYS A 162 -15.61 -7.65 -12.16
N GLN A 163 -15.82 -6.78 -13.15
CA GLN A 163 -15.81 -5.34 -12.92
C GLN A 163 -16.77 -4.99 -11.76
N GLY A 164 -16.28 -4.18 -10.82
CA GLY A 164 -17.03 -3.79 -9.61
C GLY A 164 -16.82 -4.70 -8.40
N ASP A 165 -16.12 -5.84 -8.52
CA ASP A 165 -15.77 -6.65 -7.36
C ASP A 165 -14.69 -5.96 -6.49
N VAL A 166 -14.75 -6.15 -5.17
CA VAL A 166 -13.72 -5.65 -4.24
C VAL A 166 -12.47 -6.52 -4.35
N ILE A 167 -11.37 -5.93 -4.82
CA ILE A 167 -10.09 -6.62 -5.04
C ILE A 167 -9.12 -6.46 -3.87
N LEU A 168 -9.18 -5.30 -3.21
CA LEU A 168 -8.34 -4.98 -2.06
C LEU A 168 -9.16 -4.24 -1.02
N LYS A 169 -9.15 -4.73 0.22
CA LYS A 169 -9.88 -4.09 1.31
C LYS A 169 -9.10 -2.91 1.87
N LYS A 170 -9.83 -2.01 2.54
CA LYS A 170 -9.21 -1.00 3.39
C LYS A 170 -8.38 -1.68 4.49
N ASP A 171 -7.25 -1.08 4.85
CA ASP A 171 -6.30 -1.56 5.86
C ASP A 171 -5.62 -2.89 5.50
N GLU A 172 -5.65 -3.29 4.22
CA GLU A 172 -4.94 -4.46 3.71
C GLU A 172 -3.54 -4.07 3.23
N ARG A 173 -2.54 -4.87 3.59
CA ARG A 173 -1.16 -4.66 3.15
C ARG A 173 -0.99 -5.18 1.72
N LEU A 174 -0.31 -4.40 0.89
CA LEU A 174 0.01 -4.74 -0.48
C LEU A 174 1.17 -5.73 -0.56
N THR A 175 0.87 -6.94 -1.01
CA THR A 175 1.85 -8.01 -1.28
C THR A 175 2.04 -8.22 -2.79
N PRO A 176 3.09 -8.91 -3.24
CA PRO A 176 3.28 -9.20 -4.67
C PRO A 176 2.08 -9.92 -5.31
N GLU A 177 1.46 -10.84 -4.58
CA GLU A 177 0.27 -11.59 -5.00
C GLU A 177 -0.93 -10.66 -5.19
N LYS A 178 -1.09 -9.66 -4.31
CA LYS A 178 -2.16 -8.66 -4.46
C LYS A 178 -1.89 -7.72 -5.62
N LEU A 179 -0.64 -7.33 -5.84
CA LEU A 179 -0.27 -6.46 -6.96
C LEU A 179 -0.59 -7.10 -8.31
N ILE A 180 -0.35 -8.41 -8.49
CA ILE A 180 -0.71 -9.04 -9.77
C ILE A 180 -2.22 -9.03 -9.99
N ILE A 181 -3.03 -9.30 -8.95
CA ILE A 181 -4.50 -9.26 -9.05
C ILE A 181 -4.97 -7.83 -9.39
N LEU A 182 -4.43 -6.81 -8.72
CA LEU A 182 -4.75 -5.40 -8.98
C LEU A 182 -4.39 -4.97 -10.41
N ARG A 183 -3.24 -5.42 -10.93
CA ARG A 183 -2.86 -5.20 -12.34
C ARG A 183 -3.87 -5.85 -13.29
N ARG A 184 -4.26 -7.10 -13.01
CA ARG A 184 -5.28 -7.81 -13.81
C ARG A 184 -6.64 -7.13 -13.73
N ALA A 185 -6.95 -6.49 -12.61
CA ALA A 185 -8.16 -5.70 -12.39
C ALA A 185 -8.13 -4.30 -13.03
N GLY A 186 -7.05 -3.94 -13.73
CA GLY A 186 -6.91 -2.67 -14.45
C GLY A 186 -6.49 -1.49 -13.57
N ILE A 187 -6.08 -1.75 -12.32
CA ILE A 187 -5.66 -0.70 -11.39
C ILE A 187 -4.27 -0.19 -11.75
N LYS A 188 -4.11 1.13 -11.79
CA LYS A 188 -2.83 1.81 -12.11
C LYS A 188 -2.27 2.61 -10.95
N GLU A 189 -3.15 3.09 -10.07
CA GLU A 189 -2.83 3.92 -8.92
C GLU A 189 -3.67 3.49 -7.73
N LEU A 190 -3.17 3.78 -6.53
CA LEU A 190 -3.80 3.41 -5.27
C LEU A 190 -3.63 4.55 -4.25
N THR A 191 -4.67 4.77 -3.44
CA THR A 191 -4.54 5.62 -2.26
C THR A 191 -4.09 4.77 -1.08
N ILE A 192 -2.86 5.03 -0.61
CA ILE A 192 -2.25 4.36 0.52
C ILE A 192 -2.24 5.27 1.75
N TYR A 193 -2.02 4.69 2.92
CA TYR A 193 -1.65 5.46 4.11
C TYR A 193 -0.21 5.95 3.95
N LYS A 194 -0.05 7.26 4.06
CA LYS A 194 1.26 7.92 4.01
C LYS A 194 1.98 7.74 5.34
N LYS A 195 3.27 7.40 5.31
CA LYS A 195 4.13 7.44 6.50
C LYS A 195 4.32 8.92 6.93
N PRO A 196 4.05 9.28 8.19
CA PRO A 196 4.21 10.65 8.66
C PRO A 196 5.68 11.11 8.63
N LYS A 197 5.87 12.39 8.30
CA LYS A 197 7.10 13.12 8.59
C LYS A 197 7.15 13.45 10.08
N ILE A 198 8.19 12.99 10.76
CA ILE A 198 8.32 13.13 12.21
C ILE A 198 9.46 14.08 12.53
N LEU A 199 9.19 15.09 13.34
CA LEU A 199 10.21 15.94 13.96
C LEU A 199 10.33 15.59 15.44
N ILE A 200 11.57 15.43 15.88
CA ILE A 200 11.93 15.39 17.30
C ILE A 200 12.52 16.75 17.67
N VAL A 201 11.90 17.44 18.62
CA VAL A 201 12.40 18.70 19.16
C VAL A 201 13.13 18.42 20.46
N SER A 202 14.46 18.53 20.42
CA SER A 202 15.33 18.32 21.59
C SER A 202 15.51 19.62 22.35
N MET A 203 15.01 19.69 23.59
CA MET A 203 15.16 20.82 24.51
C MET A 203 16.01 20.44 25.73
N TYR A 204 17.02 19.60 25.52
CA TYR A 204 17.81 18.96 26.59
C TYR A 204 18.84 19.89 27.25
N SER A 205 19.51 20.74 26.46
CA SER A 205 20.51 21.67 26.97
C SER A 205 20.17 23.11 26.61
N PHE A 206 20.39 24.00 27.58
CA PHE A 206 20.28 25.46 27.41
C PHE A 206 21.64 26.10 27.07
N ASP A 207 22.75 25.44 27.42
CA ASP A 207 24.12 25.95 27.40
C ASP A 207 25.07 25.23 26.42
N LYS A 208 24.65 24.12 25.82
CA LYS A 208 25.44 23.31 24.87
C LYS A 208 24.63 22.97 23.63
N GLU A 209 25.32 22.96 22.49
CA GLU A 209 24.78 22.47 21.22
C GLU A 209 24.93 20.94 21.07
N GLU A 210 24.84 20.20 22.17
CA GLU A 210 24.88 18.74 22.16
C GLU A 210 23.46 18.17 22.09
N MET A 211 23.29 17.18 21.22
CA MET A 211 22.02 16.47 21.07
C MET A 211 21.90 15.39 22.15
N SER A 212 20.74 15.31 22.80
CA SER A 212 20.48 14.33 23.85
C SER A 212 20.55 12.89 23.31
N GLU A 213 21.11 11.97 24.09
CA GLU A 213 21.15 10.53 23.78
C GLU A 213 19.75 9.96 23.58
N GLU A 214 18.74 10.50 24.26
CA GLU A 214 17.35 10.04 24.18
C GLU A 214 16.69 10.45 22.86
N SER A 215 16.92 11.68 22.38
CA SER A 215 16.43 12.10 21.06
C SER A 215 17.05 11.27 19.94
N LEU A 216 18.35 10.94 20.07
CA LEU A 216 19.04 10.01 19.18
C LEU A 216 18.42 8.62 19.22
N TYR A 217 18.21 8.08 20.43
CA TYR A 217 17.60 6.77 20.63
C TYR A 217 16.18 6.70 20.03
N VAL A 218 15.33 7.70 20.29
CA VAL A 218 13.96 7.75 19.76
C VAL A 218 13.96 7.80 18.23
N LYS A 219 14.86 8.58 17.62
CA LYS A 219 15.01 8.61 16.17
C LYS A 219 15.33 7.23 15.62
N ASP A 220 16.32 6.55 16.19
CA ASP A 220 16.77 5.25 15.72
C ASP A 220 15.66 4.18 15.89
N VAL A 221 14.92 4.21 17.01
CA VAL A 221 13.76 3.35 17.21
C VAL A 221 12.69 3.58 16.13
N LEU A 222 12.35 4.83 15.81
CA LEU A 222 11.38 5.14 14.75
C LEU A 222 11.85 4.63 13.38
N ILE A 223 13.14 4.74 13.08
CA ILE A 223 13.72 4.20 11.84
C ILE A 223 13.57 2.68 11.80
N THR A 224 13.83 1.97 12.91
CA THR A 224 13.64 0.50 12.96
C THR A 224 12.18 0.09 12.77
N TRP A 225 11.22 0.95 13.13
CA TRP A 225 9.79 0.74 12.88
C TRP A 225 9.37 1.07 11.43
N GLY A 226 10.31 1.55 10.61
CA GLY A 226 10.10 1.84 9.20
C GLY A 226 9.67 3.28 8.90
N TYR A 227 9.80 4.22 9.84
CA TYR A 227 9.63 5.65 9.57
C TYR A 227 10.93 6.22 8.99
N GLU A 228 10.90 6.58 7.71
CA GLU A 228 12.11 7.02 6.98
C GLU A 228 12.38 8.52 7.10
N GLN A 229 11.36 9.32 7.41
CA GLN A 229 11.44 10.78 7.43
C GLN A 229 11.39 11.28 8.88
N VAL A 230 12.51 11.09 9.60
CA VAL A 230 12.66 11.48 11.00
C VAL A 230 13.82 12.45 11.17
N GLU A 231 13.52 13.68 11.60
CA GLU A 231 14.52 14.73 11.84
C GLU A 231 14.59 15.12 13.32
N ILE A 232 15.76 15.62 13.75
CA ILE A 232 15.93 16.19 15.08
C ILE A 232 16.31 17.66 14.93
N LYS A 233 15.63 18.55 15.66
CA LYS A 233 16.00 19.96 15.79
C LYS A 233 16.14 20.32 17.26
N SER A 234 17.17 21.09 17.59
CA SER A 234 17.33 21.63 18.93
C SER A 234 16.50 22.90 19.08
N LEU A 235 15.86 23.06 20.24
CA LEU A 235 15.17 24.29 20.62
C LEU A 235 15.51 24.58 22.08
N LYS A 236 16.04 25.77 22.36
CA LYS A 236 16.30 26.18 23.74
C LYS A 236 14.97 26.41 24.48
N PRO A 237 14.95 26.28 25.82
CA PRO A 237 13.74 26.49 26.59
C PRO A 237 13.15 27.89 26.35
N GLU A 238 11.82 27.99 26.38
CA GLU A 238 11.13 29.29 26.36
C GLU A 238 11.53 30.10 27.59
N ARG A 239 11.92 31.35 27.37
CA ARG A 239 12.28 32.28 28.44
C ARG A 239 11.06 32.99 28.99
N TYR A 240 11.08 33.30 30.28
CA TYR A 240 10.07 34.17 30.87
C TYR A 240 10.41 35.64 30.60
N ASP A 241 9.90 36.16 29.47
CA ASP A 241 10.25 37.50 28.94
C ASP A 241 10.11 38.63 29.97
N ALA A 242 9.11 38.57 30.86
CA ALA A 242 8.92 39.60 31.88
C ALA A 242 10.07 39.65 32.89
N ALA A 243 10.54 38.50 33.41
CA ALA A 243 11.68 38.48 34.32
C ALA A 243 12.98 38.82 33.59
N PHE A 244 13.17 38.29 32.38
CA PHE A 244 14.33 38.60 31.55
C PHE A 244 14.47 40.12 31.31
N ASN A 245 13.39 40.78 30.92
CA ASN A 245 13.38 42.23 30.67
C ASN A 245 13.61 43.05 31.95
N SER A 246 13.17 42.57 33.12
CA SER A 246 13.47 43.23 34.41
C SER A 246 14.96 43.15 34.73
N LEU A 247 15.53 41.94 34.67
CA LEU A 247 16.96 41.72 34.97
C LEU A 247 17.88 42.45 33.99
N LYS A 248 17.47 42.56 32.72
CA LYS A 248 18.17 43.34 31.69
C LYS A 248 18.18 44.84 32.00
N LYS A 249 17.07 45.39 32.54
CA LYS A 249 17.02 46.79 33.02
C LYS A 249 17.93 47.03 34.23
N ASP A 250 18.03 46.04 35.10
CA ASP A 250 18.86 46.09 36.31
C ASP A 250 20.36 45.86 36.03
N ASN A 251 20.77 45.71 34.75
CA ASN A 251 22.14 45.38 34.33
C ASN A 251 22.74 44.18 35.08
N ASN A 252 21.95 43.14 35.29
CA ASN A 252 22.40 41.95 36.00
C ASN A 252 23.53 41.24 35.23
N SER A 253 24.70 41.10 35.86
CA SER A 253 25.91 40.53 35.23
C SER A 253 25.83 39.03 34.92
N ALA A 254 24.85 38.31 35.48
CA ALA A 254 24.62 36.90 35.21
C ALA A 254 23.62 36.65 34.06
N LEU A 255 23.10 37.71 33.44
CA LEU A 255 22.14 37.60 32.35
C LEU A 255 22.84 37.18 31.04
N ASP A 256 22.45 36.03 30.50
CA ASP A 256 22.90 35.54 29.20
C ASP A 256 21.69 35.30 28.29
N GLU A 257 21.56 36.14 27.27
CA GLU A 257 20.45 36.08 26.32
C GLU A 257 20.50 34.85 25.43
N SER A 258 21.66 34.20 25.33
CA SER A 258 21.87 33.06 24.45
C SER A 258 21.27 31.77 25.00
N LEU A 259 21.00 31.66 26.31
CA LEU A 259 20.61 30.40 26.96
C LEU A 259 19.16 29.97 26.68
N THR A 260 18.30 30.91 26.28
CA THR A 260 16.85 30.68 26.18
C THR A 260 16.25 31.36 24.97
N THR A 261 15.10 30.89 24.51
CA THR A 261 14.40 31.43 23.34
C THR A 261 13.30 32.41 23.77
N SER A 262 13.18 33.54 23.08
CA SER A 262 12.07 34.48 23.30
C SER A 262 10.72 33.82 23.03
N ARG A 263 9.63 34.31 23.63
CA ARG A 263 8.29 33.73 23.36
C ARG A 263 7.93 33.81 21.88
N ASP A 264 8.21 34.93 21.23
CA ASP A 264 7.91 35.15 19.81
C ASP A 264 8.71 34.18 18.92
N ASP A 265 10.01 34.01 19.18
CA ASP A 265 10.85 33.07 18.42
C ASP A 265 10.47 31.61 18.69
N TYR A 266 10.04 31.29 19.92
CA TYR A 266 9.59 29.95 20.31
C TYR A 266 8.31 29.57 19.55
N ILE A 267 7.32 30.46 19.49
CA ILE A 267 6.09 30.25 18.72
C ILE A 267 6.42 30.11 17.24
N LYS A 268 7.22 31.05 16.71
CA LYS A 268 7.63 31.06 15.30
C LYS A 268 8.32 29.76 14.88
N PHE A 269 9.19 29.21 15.74
CA PHE A 269 9.84 27.92 15.49
C PHE A 269 8.80 26.83 15.21
N PHE A 270 7.80 26.66 16.07
CA PHE A 270 6.79 25.62 15.91
C PHE A 270 5.87 25.87 14.71
N GLU A 271 5.47 27.12 14.45
CA GLU A 271 4.70 27.46 13.25
C GLU A 271 5.41 27.01 11.97
N GLU A 272 6.71 27.28 11.85
CA GLU A 272 7.52 26.84 10.71
C GLU A 272 7.61 25.31 10.62
N GLN A 273 7.68 24.60 11.76
CA GLN A 273 7.77 23.14 11.76
C GLN A 273 6.43 22.46 11.42
N THR A 274 5.30 23.01 11.86
CA THR A 274 3.98 22.44 11.58
C THR A 274 3.60 22.43 10.10
N MET A 275 4.24 23.26 9.28
CA MET A 275 4.07 23.23 7.82
C MET A 275 4.84 22.08 7.15
N ASN A 276 5.90 21.58 7.80
CA ASN A 276 6.85 20.64 7.21
C ASN A 276 6.73 19.21 7.77
N PHE A 277 6.21 19.06 8.98
CA PHE A 277 6.12 17.79 9.69
C PHE A 277 4.69 17.45 10.07
N ASP A 278 4.37 16.16 9.95
CA ASP A 278 3.05 15.62 10.27
C ASP A 278 2.90 15.32 11.77
N VAL A 279 4.01 15.00 12.45
CA VAL A 279 4.09 14.71 13.89
C VAL A 279 5.29 15.42 14.50
N ILE A 280 5.08 16.11 15.63
CA ILE A 280 6.17 16.74 16.41
C ILE A 280 6.22 16.11 17.81
N LEU A 281 7.38 15.57 18.15
CA LEU A 281 7.71 14.96 19.43
C LEU A 281 8.65 15.89 20.20
N CYS A 282 8.20 16.52 21.27
CA CYS A 282 9.04 17.38 22.09
C CYS A 282 9.68 16.59 23.23
N CYS A 283 11.01 16.51 23.25
CA CYS A 283 11.81 15.95 24.34
C CYS A 283 12.31 17.12 25.21
N THR A 284 11.75 17.28 26.41
CA THR A 284 11.99 18.46 27.26
C THR A 284 12.50 18.11 28.66
N TYR A 285 13.17 19.06 29.31
CA TYR A 285 13.65 19.00 30.70
C TYR A 285 12.54 19.19 31.76
N GLN A 286 11.30 19.54 31.38
CA GLN A 286 10.34 20.03 32.36
C GLN A 286 9.75 18.93 33.25
N ASN A 287 10.16 18.93 34.52
CA ASN A 287 9.57 18.22 35.67
C ASN A 287 8.17 18.78 36.06
N SER A 288 7.27 18.98 35.09
CA SER A 288 5.86 19.24 35.38
C SER A 288 5.15 17.90 35.54
N ARG A 289 4.42 17.70 36.63
CA ARG A 289 3.60 16.49 36.90
C ARG A 289 2.53 16.18 35.82
N SER A 290 2.50 16.96 34.74
CA SER A 290 1.55 16.91 33.62
C SER A 290 2.13 16.34 32.32
N ALA A 291 3.44 16.10 32.23
CA ALA A 291 4.05 15.27 31.18
C ALA A 291 4.66 14.04 31.86
N LEU A 292 4.29 12.83 31.41
CA LEU A 292 4.36 11.60 32.19
C LEU A 292 5.18 10.49 31.51
N PHE A 293 6.16 10.84 30.68
CA PHE A 293 7.03 9.81 30.06
C PHE A 293 8.43 9.87 30.65
N GLN A 294 8.58 9.40 31.89
CA GLN A 294 9.88 9.10 32.48
C GLN A 294 10.41 7.78 31.90
N LEU A 295 11.44 7.84 31.05
CA LEU A 295 12.25 6.65 30.75
C LEU A 295 13.07 6.32 32.00
N GLU A 296 12.51 5.51 32.91
CA GLU A 296 13.29 4.97 34.01
C GLU A 296 14.37 4.03 33.45
N LYS A 297 15.62 4.46 33.58
CA LYS A 297 16.86 3.67 33.57
C LYS A 297 16.96 2.66 32.40
N LEU A 298 17.54 3.10 31.28
CA LEU A 298 18.28 2.20 30.41
C LEU A 298 19.67 1.99 31.05
N PRO A 299 20.01 0.79 31.59
CA PRO A 299 21.25 0.55 32.33
C PRO A 299 22.53 0.57 31.48
N ILE A 300 22.45 1.07 30.24
CA ILE A 300 23.50 1.01 29.21
C ILE A 300 24.20 2.37 29.02
N PHE A 301 23.58 3.48 29.43
CA PHE A 301 24.17 4.82 29.31
C PHE A 301 24.86 5.23 30.62
N ASP A 302 26.02 5.89 30.48
CA ASP A 302 27.01 6.13 31.52
C ASP A 302 26.43 6.85 32.75
N GLN A 303 26.77 6.34 33.95
CA GLN A 303 26.16 6.69 35.23
C GLN A 303 26.73 7.97 35.87
N SER A 304 27.46 8.79 35.11
CA SER A 304 28.32 9.85 35.66
C SER A 304 27.79 11.27 35.50
N SER A 305 26.69 11.51 34.77
CA SER A 305 26.09 12.85 34.64
C SER A 305 24.70 12.95 35.26
N MET A 306 24.43 14.09 35.88
CA MET A 306 23.44 14.29 36.93
C MET A 306 21.99 14.01 36.52
N SER A 307 21.23 13.44 37.47
CA SER A 307 19.83 13.04 37.38
C SER A 307 18.88 14.11 36.82
N ALA A 308 18.27 13.87 35.66
CA ALA A 308 16.99 14.48 35.30
C ALA A 308 16.19 13.60 34.35
N ALA A 309 14.90 13.48 34.63
CA ALA A 309 13.92 12.74 33.84
C ALA A 309 13.55 13.47 32.55
N LEU A 310 13.69 12.80 31.40
CA LEU A 310 13.12 13.27 30.14
C LEU A 310 11.59 13.27 30.22
N ASN A 311 10.94 14.25 29.58
CA ASN A 311 9.50 14.27 29.38
C ASN A 311 9.17 14.45 27.90
N THR A 312 8.34 13.55 27.34
CA THR A 312 7.89 13.62 25.94
C THR A 312 6.46 14.14 25.83
N ARG A 313 6.23 15.13 24.96
CA ARG A 313 4.89 15.63 24.59
C ARG A 313 4.70 15.45 23.08
N CYS A 314 3.61 14.81 22.69
CA CYS A 314 3.17 14.71 21.29
C CYS A 314 2.03 15.73 21.10
N MET A 315 2.15 16.65 20.14
CA MET A 315 1.09 17.63 19.83
C MET A 315 0.73 17.57 18.33
N PRO A 316 -0.56 17.52 17.95
CA PRO A 316 -0.98 17.70 16.57
C PRO A 316 -0.67 19.13 16.10
N GLY A 317 -0.20 19.31 14.87
CA GLY A 317 0.07 20.65 14.31
C GLY A 317 -1.12 21.61 14.34
N ASN A 318 -2.34 21.08 14.36
CA ASN A 318 -3.59 21.84 14.37
C ASN A 318 -3.91 22.45 15.75
N GLU A 319 -3.38 21.88 16.84
CA GLU A 319 -3.58 22.35 18.22
C GLU A 319 -2.59 23.46 18.61
N ILE A 320 -1.54 23.69 17.80
CA ILE A 320 -0.54 24.74 18.04
C ILE A 320 -1.11 26.13 17.71
N LYS A 321 -2.11 26.22 16.83
CA LYS A 321 -2.74 27.51 16.42
C LYS A 321 -3.54 28.22 17.53
N GLY A 322 -3.61 27.66 18.74
CA GLY A 322 -4.35 28.20 19.88
C GLY A 322 -3.53 28.45 21.14
N LEU A 323 -2.18 28.45 21.05
CA LEU A 323 -1.27 28.74 22.16
C LEU A 323 -0.91 30.23 22.27
#